data_AF-U3TTB7-F1
#
_entry.id   AF-U3TTB7-F1
#
_cell.length_a   1.000
_cell.length_b   1.000
_cell.length_c   1.000
_cell.angle_alpha   90.00
_cell.angle_beta   90.00
_cell.angle_gamma   90.00
#
_symmetry.space_group_name_H-M   'P 1'
#
loop_
_entity.id
_entity.type
_entity.pdbx_description
1 polymer ?
#
loop_
_entity_poly.entity_id
_entity_poly.type
_entity_poly.pdbx_seq_one_letter_code
_entity_poly.pdbx_strand_id
1 'polypeptide(L)'
;MQQPGAVRWPQGKRGCMALAFDLDGPTGDAMLNGSLWSTPEYFTFGAYGPFRALGRLLDLLCAFQLPATFFVPAWGVEQWPRQC
;
A
#
# COMPACT_ATOMS: atom_id res chain seq x y z
N MET A 1 8.28 -28.80 -25.00
CA MET A 1 7.81 -27.77 -24.05
C MET A 1 6.94 -28.47 -23.02
N GLN A 2 7.37 -28.58 -21.75
CA GLN A 2 6.55 -29.16 -20.69
C GLN A 2 5.42 -28.18 -20.35
N GLN A 3 4.19 -28.67 -20.31
CA GLN A 3 3.07 -27.88 -19.78
C GLN A 3 3.33 -27.64 -18.29
N PRO A 4 3.30 -26.38 -17.81
CA PRO A 4 3.43 -26.13 -16.39
C PRO A 4 2.30 -26.88 -15.66
N GLY A 5 2.66 -27.68 -14.66
CA GLY A 5 1.69 -28.42 -13.85
C GLY A 5 0.64 -27.46 -13.29
N ALA A 6 -0.63 -27.88 -13.34
CA ALA A 6 -1.74 -27.03 -12.89
C ALA A 6 -1.50 -26.54 -11.45
N VAL A 7 -1.48 -25.21 -11.26
CA VAL A 7 -1.36 -24.57 -9.95
C VAL A 7 -2.51 -25.07 -9.06
N ARG A 8 -2.17 -25.69 -7.93
CA ARG A 8 -3.14 -26.17 -6.93
C ARG A 8 -3.28 -25.13 -5.83
N TRP A 9 -4.44 -24.50 -5.75
CA TRP A 9 -4.74 -23.62 -4.62
C TRP A 9 -5.20 -24.43 -3.40
N PRO A 10 -4.93 -23.93 -2.18
CA PRO A 10 -5.39 -24.57 -0.95
C PRO A 10 -6.90 -24.81 -0.96
N GLN A 11 -7.33 -25.83 -0.20
CA GLN A 11 -8.76 -26.12 0.02
C GLN A 11 -9.59 -26.32 -1.26
N GLY A 12 -8.95 -26.80 -2.33
CA GLY A 12 -9.62 -27.08 -3.61
C GLY A 12 -10.14 -25.83 -4.33
N LYS A 13 -9.65 -24.63 -4.00
CA LYS A 13 -10.03 -23.41 -4.69
C LYS A 13 -9.50 -23.40 -6.12
N ARG A 14 -10.16 -22.63 -6.98
CA ARG A 14 -9.83 -22.51 -8.42
C ARG A 14 -8.92 -21.32 -8.72
N GLY A 15 -8.68 -20.47 -7.74
CA GLY A 15 -7.97 -19.21 -7.88
C GLY A 15 -7.65 -18.60 -6.53
N CYS A 16 -6.86 -17.53 -6.56
CA CYS A 16 -6.55 -16.68 -5.42
C CYS A 16 -6.81 -15.23 -5.81
N MET A 17 -7.22 -14.41 -4.82
CA MET A 17 -7.26 -12.96 -4.91
C MET A 17 -6.47 -12.43 -3.72
N ALA A 18 -5.52 -11.55 -3.98
CA ALA A 18 -4.74 -10.87 -2.96
C ALA A 18 -4.98 -9.37 -3.09
N LEU A 19 -5.48 -8.75 -2.03
CA LEU A 19 -5.56 -7.30 -1.95
C LEU A 19 -4.20 -6.76 -1.51
N ALA A 20 -3.66 -5.84 -2.29
CA ALA A 20 -2.40 -5.19 -2.02
C ALA A 20 -2.56 -3.68 -2.16
N PHE A 21 -1.93 -2.94 -1.26
CA PHE A 21 -1.99 -1.47 -1.23
C PHE A 21 -0.58 -0.91 -1.08
N ASP A 22 -0.25 0.04 -1.93
CA ASP A 22 0.99 0.80 -1.83
C ASP A 22 0.71 2.05 -0.98
N LEU A 23 1.28 2.10 0.21
CA LEU A 23 1.15 3.22 1.14
C LEU A 23 2.30 4.20 0.94
N ASP A 24 2.41 4.72 -0.28
CA ASP A 24 3.53 5.58 -0.69
C ASP A 24 3.50 6.95 0.00
N GLY A 25 2.30 7.45 0.32
CA GLY A 25 2.16 8.78 0.89
C GLY A 25 2.76 9.84 -0.02
N PRO A 26 3.61 10.77 0.48
CA PRO A 26 4.27 11.77 -0.34
C PRO A 26 5.58 11.27 -0.98
N THR A 27 5.89 9.97 -0.93
CA THR A 27 7.09 9.46 -1.64
C THR A 27 6.85 9.48 -3.14
N GLY A 28 7.81 10.05 -3.88
CA GLY A 28 7.77 10.14 -5.33
C GLY A 28 8.79 11.18 -5.81
N ASP A 29 8.58 11.75 -7.00
CA ASP A 29 9.57 12.62 -7.66
C ASP A 29 10.04 13.79 -6.78
N ALA A 30 9.13 14.42 -6.03
CA ALA A 30 9.47 15.53 -5.15
C ALA A 30 10.36 15.09 -3.98
N MET A 31 10.21 13.86 -3.49
CA MET A 31 11.12 13.28 -2.49
C MET A 31 12.47 12.97 -3.14
N LEU A 32 12.48 12.36 -4.33
CA LEU A 32 13.71 11.95 -5.02
C LEU A 32 14.60 13.13 -5.46
N ASN A 33 14.00 14.26 -5.84
CA ASN A 33 14.73 15.46 -6.25
C ASN A 33 14.94 16.47 -5.10
N GLY A 34 14.51 16.13 -3.87
CA GLY A 34 14.67 16.95 -2.67
C GLY A 34 13.73 18.15 -2.53
N SER A 35 12.79 18.34 -3.46
CA SER A 35 11.85 19.47 -3.46
C SER A 35 10.64 19.31 -2.54
N LEU A 36 10.40 18.13 -1.97
CA LEU A 36 9.18 17.80 -1.23
C LEU A 36 8.82 18.84 -0.15
N TRP A 37 9.80 19.33 0.59
CA TRP A 37 9.60 20.30 1.67
C TRP A 37 9.25 21.71 1.17
N SER A 38 9.52 21.99 -0.11
CA SER A 38 9.21 23.25 -0.79
C SER A 38 7.99 23.15 -1.73
N THR A 39 7.32 21.99 -1.78
CA THR A 39 6.19 21.73 -2.67
C THR A 39 4.96 21.24 -1.86
N PRO A 40 4.29 22.14 -1.12
CA PRO A 40 3.19 21.78 -0.23
C PRO A 40 2.03 21.07 -0.91
N GLU A 41 1.75 21.39 -2.17
CA GLU A 41 0.72 20.76 -2.99
C GLU A 41 1.00 19.28 -3.22
N TYR A 42 2.26 18.92 -3.48
CA TYR A 42 2.68 17.54 -3.68
C TYR A 42 2.58 16.77 -2.36
N PHE A 43 3.10 17.36 -1.29
CA PHE A 43 3.05 16.75 0.04
C PHE A 43 1.60 16.50 0.48
N THR A 44 0.74 17.51 0.40
CA THR A 44 -0.65 17.42 0.88
C THR A 44 -1.47 16.41 0.06
N PHE A 45 -1.22 16.30 -1.25
CA PHE A 45 -1.84 15.28 -2.09
C PHE A 45 -1.46 13.86 -1.63
N GLY A 46 -0.16 13.59 -1.50
CA GLY A 46 0.32 12.28 -1.05
C GLY A 46 -0.06 11.96 0.41
N ALA A 47 -0.08 12.96 1.28
CA ALA A 47 -0.40 12.79 2.70
C ALA A 47 -1.83 12.32 2.96
N TYR A 48 -2.77 12.49 2.02
CA TYR A 48 -4.13 12.01 2.22
C TYR A 48 -4.20 10.48 2.45
N GLY A 49 -3.34 9.71 1.78
CA GLY A 49 -3.28 8.25 1.93
C GLY A 49 -3.05 7.84 3.39
N PRO A 50 -1.86 8.09 3.95
CA PRO A 50 -1.51 7.70 5.32
C PRO A 50 -2.35 8.39 6.40
N PHE A 51 -2.68 9.69 6.24
CA PHE A 51 -3.32 10.46 7.30
C PHE A 51 -4.84 10.36 7.33
N ARG A 52 -5.47 9.92 6.24
CA ARG A 52 -6.94 9.93 6.10
C ARG A 52 -7.52 8.68 5.44
N ALA A 53 -6.90 8.14 4.40
CA ALA A 53 -7.47 7.01 3.65
C ALA A 53 -7.19 5.66 4.33
N LEU A 54 -5.98 5.48 4.89
CA LEU A 54 -5.54 4.23 5.48
C LEU A 54 -6.50 3.71 6.55
N GLY A 55 -6.88 4.56 7.52
CA GLY A 55 -7.84 4.16 8.56
C GLY A 55 -9.17 3.65 7.99
N ARG A 56 -9.72 4.34 6.97
CA ARG A 56 -10.97 3.92 6.30
C ARG A 56 -10.81 2.58 5.55
N LEU A 57 -9.66 2.36 4.92
CA LEU A 57 -9.36 1.09 4.25
C LEU A 57 -9.25 -0.05 5.27
N LEU A 58 -8.56 0.17 6.39
CA LEU A 58 -8.43 -0.80 7.47
C LEU A 58 -9.79 -1.13 8.10
N ASP A 59 -10.64 -0.14 8.33
CA ASP A 59 -12.01 -0.34 8.81
C ASP A 59 -12.83 -1.24 7.86
N LEU A 60 -12.71 -1.02 6.55
CA LEU A 60 -13.40 -1.82 5.53
C LEU A 60 -12.87 -3.26 5.47
N LEU A 61 -11.55 -3.43 5.45
CA LEU A 61 -10.93 -4.75 5.46
C LEU A 61 -11.31 -5.54 6.71
N CYS A 62 -11.36 -4.85 7.87
CA CYS A 62 -11.83 -5.43 9.12
C CYS A 62 -13.31 -5.83 9.03
N ALA A 63 -14.19 -4.96 8.52
CA ALA A 63 -15.63 -5.25 8.41
C ALA A 63 -15.92 -6.50 7.56
N PHE A 64 -15.12 -6.76 6.52
CA PHE A 64 -15.26 -7.94 5.67
C PHE A 64 -14.33 -9.11 6.05
N GLN A 65 -13.54 -8.97 7.11
CA GLN A 65 -12.55 -9.97 7.56
C GLN A 65 -11.60 -10.38 6.42
N LEU A 66 -11.15 -9.41 5.62
CA LEU A 66 -10.29 -9.62 4.47
C LEU A 66 -8.82 -9.37 4.83
N PRO A 67 -7.93 -10.36 4.63
CA PRO A 67 -6.50 -10.11 4.72
C PRO A 67 -6.03 -9.27 3.52
N ALA A 68 -5.07 -8.39 3.77
CA ALA A 68 -4.42 -7.59 2.74
C ALA A 68 -2.93 -7.39 3.07
N THR A 69 -2.15 -7.08 2.05
CA THR A 69 -0.73 -6.72 2.17
C THR A 69 -0.56 -5.23 1.93
N PHE A 70 0.20 -4.56 2.79
CA PHE A 70 0.58 -3.16 2.61
C PHE A 70 2.06 -3.09 2.27
N PHE A 71 2.40 -2.45 1.15
CA PHE A 71 3.75 -2.11 0.78
C PHE A 71 4.02 -0.69 1.24
N VAL A 72 4.95 -0.52 2.17
CA VAL A 72 5.26 0.78 2.78
C VAL A 72 6.71 1.12 2.47
N PRO A 73 7.00 2.25 1.80
CA PRO A 73 8.38 2.68 1.58
C PRO A 73 9.09 2.90 2.92
N ALA A 74 10.30 2.35 3.06
CA ALA A 74 11.10 2.48 4.28
C ALA A 74 11.31 3.95 4.68
N TRP A 75 11.50 4.84 3.69
CA TRP A 75 11.61 6.28 3.93
C TRP A 75 10.37 6.86 4.64
N GLY A 76 9.16 6.45 4.25
CA GLY A 76 7.93 6.86 4.91
C GLY A 76 7.89 6.41 6.38
N VAL A 77 8.33 5.18 6.65
CA VAL A 77 8.45 4.62 8.01
C VAL A 77 9.46 5.42 8.85
N GLU A 78 10.59 5.82 8.27
CA GLU A 78 11.62 6.60 8.95
C GLU A 78 11.15 8.02 9.31
N GLN A 79 10.38 8.67 8.43
CA GLN A 79 9.90 10.03 8.64
C GLN A 79 8.63 10.09 9.49
N TRP A 80 7.69 9.16 9.27
CA TRP A 80 6.34 9.19 9.85
C TRP A 80 5.87 7.81 10.31
N PRO A 81 6.52 7.19 11.31
CA PRO A 81 6.23 5.80 11.71
C PRO A 81 4.82 5.62 12.29
N ARG A 82 4.16 6.68 12.76
CA ARG A 82 2.78 6.60 13.29
C ARG A 82 1.71 6.56 12.19
N GLN A 83 2.11 6.85 10.95
CA GLN A 83 1.23 6.92 9.80
C GLN A 83 1.34 5.66 8.92
N CYS A 84 2.15 4.69 9.36
CA CYS A 84 2.36 3.40 8.72
C CYS A 84 1.67 2.29 9.50
#